data_AF-A0A9N9EHJ0-F1
#
_entry.id   AF-A0A9N9EHJ0-F1
#
_cell.length_a   1.000
_cell.length_b   1.000
_cell.length_c   1.000
_cell.angle_alpha   90.00
_cell.angle_beta   90.00
_cell.angle_gamma   90.00
#
_symmetry.space_group_name_H-M   'P 1'
#
loop_
_entity.id
_entity.type
_entity.pdbx_description
1 polymer ?
#
loop_
_entity_poly.entity_id
_entity_poly.type
_entity_poly.pdbx_seq_one_letter_code
_entity_poly.pdbx_strand_id
1 'polypeptide(L)'
;MFALITFIISFATIAYYIHAKNKIPKGLEGIPLISAWPIIWALFRQKHHDEIEDKMAKSVRGYDIYLSNVFGQTSVNINNPLYLKDFFTKLEDEDPPKLNMSFRGAMQEFFGDGLIFSNGDKWRTFRRLASPAFNNALSPDIVGETTFELFNFMQHNLSRPIDIFEIMQRTTVEVLGKLAFGYRFGASTDFLT
;
A
#
# COMPACT_ATOMS: atom_id res chain seq x y z
N MET A 1 23.42 32.97 24.32
CA MET A 1 23.10 32.18 25.54
C MET A 1 21.64 31.76 25.58
N PHE A 2 20.67 32.68 25.49
CA PHE A 2 19.23 32.35 25.48
C PHE A 2 18.80 31.39 24.34
N ALA A 3 19.27 31.60 23.11
CA ALA A 3 18.94 30.71 21.97
C ALA A 3 19.45 29.27 22.14
N LEU A 4 20.57 29.08 22.86
CA LEU A 4 21.12 27.75 23.13
C LEU A 4 20.27 27.01 24.16
N ILE A 5 19.82 27.73 25.20
CA ILE A 5 18.96 27.19 26.26
C ILE A 5 17.60 26.79 25.69
N THR A 6 16.99 27.63 24.85
CA THR A 6 15.70 27.32 24.22
C THR A 6 15.81 26.12 23.28
N PHE A 7 16.92 25.98 22.54
CA PHE A 7 17.19 24.82 21.69
C PHE A 7 17.35 23.52 22.51
N ILE A 8 18.07 23.58 23.63
CA ILE A 8 18.25 22.40 24.50
C ILE A 8 16.91 21.98 25.12
N ILE A 9 16.11 22.94 25.59
CA ILE A 9 14.79 22.65 26.16
C ILE A 9 13.86 22.06 25.10
N SER A 10 13.80 22.64 23.90
CA SER A 10 12.95 22.11 22.82
C SER A 10 13.40 20.70 22.40
N PHE A 11 14.71 20.48 22.26
CA PHE A 11 15.26 19.15 21.95
C PHE A 11 14.96 18.13 23.03
N ALA A 12 15.13 18.47 24.32
CA ALA A 12 14.82 17.60 25.44
C ALA A 12 13.32 17.26 25.52
N THR A 13 12.46 18.24 25.25
CA THR A 13 11.01 18.06 25.23
C THR A 13 10.58 17.15 24.07
N ILE A 14 11.17 17.33 22.88
CA ILE A 14 10.95 16.46 21.71
C ILE A 14 11.45 15.05 22.00
N ALA A 15 12.65 14.90 22.55
CA ALA A 15 13.23 13.60 22.89
C ALA A 15 12.40 12.87 23.95
N TYR A 16 11.93 13.59 24.98
CA TYR A 16 11.02 13.03 25.99
C TYR A 16 9.70 12.57 25.36
N TYR A 17 9.11 13.37 24.47
CA TYR A 17 7.86 13.04 23.82
C TYR A 17 7.99 11.83 22.88
N ILE A 18 9.10 11.75 22.14
CA ILE A 18 9.45 10.58 21.31
C ILE A 18 9.63 9.34 22.20
N HIS A 19 10.38 9.46 23.30
CA HIS A 19 10.62 8.33 24.21
C HIS A 19 9.32 7.87 24.90
N ALA A 20 8.48 8.80 25.34
CA ALA A 20 7.19 8.50 25.96
C ALA A 20 6.23 7.79 24.99
N LYS A 21 6.23 8.15 23.70
CA LYS A 21 5.42 7.51 22.65
C LYS A 21 6.02 6.20 22.13
N ASN A 22 7.30 5.97 22.32
CA ASN A 22 7.99 4.75 21.87
C ASN A 22 8.01 3.63 22.93
N LYS A 23 7.21 3.74 24.00
CA LYS A 23 7.07 2.67 24.98
C LYS A 23 6.39 1.46 24.33
N ILE A 24 7.01 0.30 24.46
CA ILE A 24 6.44 -0.98 24.02
C ILE A 24 5.16 -1.22 24.83
N PRO A 25 4.03 -1.54 24.18
CA PRO A 25 2.79 -1.88 24.88
C PRO A 25 3.00 -3.06 25.83
N LYS A 26 2.33 -3.03 26.99
CA LYS A 26 2.41 -4.12 27.97
C LYS A 26 1.96 -5.45 27.33
N GLY A 27 2.72 -6.52 27.55
CA GLY A 27 2.48 -7.85 26.97
C GLY A 27 3.21 -8.11 25.65
N LEU A 28 3.91 -7.12 25.09
CA LEU A 28 4.73 -7.25 23.88
C LEU A 28 6.23 -7.09 24.17
N GLU A 29 6.66 -7.05 25.44
CA GLU A 29 8.05 -6.79 25.81
C GLU A 29 9.03 -7.86 25.31
N GLY A 30 8.55 -9.08 25.06
CA GLY A 30 9.36 -10.19 24.51
C GLY A 30 9.56 -10.16 23.00
N ILE A 31 8.90 -9.25 22.27
CA ILE A 31 8.98 -9.16 20.81
C ILE A 31 10.06 -8.14 20.42
N PRO A 32 10.98 -8.48 19.51
CA PRO A 32 12.05 -7.57 19.11
C PRO A 32 11.49 -6.30 18.45
N LEU A 33 11.96 -5.13 18.90
CA LEU A 33 11.66 -3.84 18.29
C LEU A 33 12.67 -3.50 17.21
N ILE A 34 12.18 -3.27 15.99
CA ILE A 34 12.97 -2.95 14.80
C ILE A 34 12.69 -1.51 14.39
N SER A 35 13.77 -0.77 14.09
CA SER A 35 13.65 0.61 13.64
C SER A 35 13.08 0.67 12.22
N ALA A 36 11.98 1.41 12.03
CA ALA A 36 11.40 1.65 10.71
C ALA A 36 12.12 2.77 9.93
N TRP A 37 13.03 3.51 10.57
CA TRP A 37 13.68 4.68 9.95
C TRP A 37 14.44 4.40 8.66
N PRO A 38 15.21 3.29 8.52
CA PRO A 38 15.86 2.98 7.26
C PRO A 38 14.88 2.83 6.09
N ILE A 39 13.68 2.30 6.37
CA ILE A 39 12.61 2.09 5.39
C ILE A 39 11.93 3.40 5.05
N ILE A 40 11.55 4.19 6.06
CA ILE A 40 10.98 5.53 5.88
C ILE A 40 11.93 6.41 5.05
N TRP A 41 13.22 6.36 5.34
CA TRP A 41 14.22 7.11 4.60
C TRP A 41 14.36 6.65 3.14
N ALA A 42 14.28 5.35 2.89
CA ALA A 42 14.29 4.80 1.53
C ALA A 42 13.04 5.21 0.74
N LEU A 43 11.86 5.21 1.38
CA LEU A 43 10.61 5.69 0.79
C LEU A 43 10.67 7.18 0.44
N PHE A 44 11.18 8.03 1.34
CA PHE A 44 11.36 9.47 1.06
C PHE A 44 12.34 9.73 -0.10
N ARG A 45 13.30 8.85 -0.31
CA ARG A 45 14.25 8.90 -1.43
C ARG A 45 13.69 8.31 -2.73
N GLN A 46 12.44 7.87 -2.73
CA GLN A 46 11.78 7.20 -3.85
C GLN A 46 12.64 6.08 -4.44
N LYS A 47 13.28 5.31 -3.55
CA LYS A 47 14.06 4.15 -3.98
C LYS A 47 13.15 3.14 -4.67
N HIS A 48 13.73 2.38 -5.59
CA HIS A 48 13.00 1.29 -6.25
C HIS A 48 12.50 0.28 -5.21
N HIS A 49 11.39 -0.38 -5.52
CA HIS A 49 10.70 -1.28 -4.60
C HIS A 49 11.60 -2.44 -4.14
N ASP A 50 12.42 -2.98 -5.02
CA ASP A 50 13.41 -4.02 -4.74
C ASP A 50 14.45 -3.58 -3.69
N GLU A 51 14.97 -2.36 -3.79
CA GLU A 51 15.90 -1.80 -2.79
C GLU A 51 15.21 -1.65 -1.42
N ILE A 52 13.94 -1.25 -1.40
CA ILE A 52 13.15 -1.10 -0.16
C ILE A 52 12.89 -2.46 0.47
N GLU A 53 12.50 -3.45 -0.32
CA GLU A 53 12.27 -4.83 0.11
C GLU A 53 13.53 -5.47 0.66
N ASP A 54 14.68 -5.32 -0.02
CA ASP A 54 15.97 -5.82 0.46
C ASP A 54 16.37 -5.16 1.79
N LYS A 55 16.19 -3.84 1.93
CA LYS A 55 16.41 -3.14 3.20
C LYS A 55 15.47 -3.63 4.30
N MET A 56 14.21 -3.90 3.97
CA MET A 56 13.23 -4.42 4.93
C MET A 56 13.64 -5.81 5.40
N ALA A 57 13.93 -6.73 4.48
CA ALA A 57 14.37 -8.09 4.77
C ALA A 57 15.63 -8.12 5.65
N LYS A 58 16.64 -7.30 5.34
CA LYS A 58 17.86 -7.15 6.14
C LYS A 58 17.58 -6.58 7.53
N SER A 59 16.64 -5.64 7.64
CA SER A 59 16.26 -5.00 8.91
C SER A 59 15.51 -5.95 9.84
N VAL A 60 14.72 -6.88 9.28
CA VAL A 60 13.94 -7.87 10.03
C VAL A 60 14.83 -8.93 10.70
N ARG A 61 16.08 -9.11 10.25
CA ARG A 61 17.07 -10.07 10.83
C ARG A 61 16.53 -11.51 10.99
N GLY A 62 15.57 -11.90 10.15
CA GLY A 62 14.97 -13.23 10.19
C GLY A 62 13.97 -13.47 11.33
N TYR A 63 13.54 -12.43 12.06
CA TYR A 63 12.47 -12.59 13.06
C TYR A 63 11.12 -12.88 12.39
N ASP A 64 10.41 -13.88 12.90
CA ASP A 64 9.07 -14.24 12.43
C ASP A 64 8.00 -13.21 12.82
N ILE A 65 8.15 -12.60 13.99
CA ILE A 65 7.27 -11.55 14.53
C ILE A 65 8.15 -10.45 15.12
N TYR A 66 7.85 -9.19 14.79
CA TYR A 66 8.61 -8.06 15.30
C TYR A 66 7.74 -6.80 15.46
N LEU A 67 8.16 -5.91 16.36
CA LEU A 67 7.55 -4.60 16.51
C LEU A 67 8.25 -3.59 15.61
N SER A 68 7.49 -2.66 15.04
CA SER A 68 8.02 -1.48 14.38
C SER A 68 7.33 -0.25 14.96
N ASN A 69 8.06 0.86 15.08
CA ASN A 69 7.48 2.13 15.50
C ASN A 69 7.62 3.13 14.35
N VAL A 70 6.48 3.65 13.91
CA VAL A 70 6.36 4.64 12.85
C VAL A 70 5.55 5.80 13.40
N PHE A 71 6.16 6.98 13.51
CA PHE A 71 5.53 8.21 14.03
C PHE A 71 4.82 8.06 15.39
N GLY A 72 5.38 7.24 16.30
CA GLY A 72 4.81 7.00 17.62
C GLY A 72 3.66 5.98 17.65
N GLN A 73 3.36 5.36 16.51
CA GLN A 73 2.46 4.21 16.42
C GLN A 73 3.31 2.93 16.37
N THR A 74 3.13 2.07 17.37
CA THR A 74 3.76 0.75 17.39
C THR A 74 2.87 -0.23 16.65
N SER A 75 3.45 -0.94 15.69
CA SER A 75 2.80 -1.97 14.88
C SER A 75 3.43 -3.33 15.17
N VAL A 76 2.60 -4.37 15.24
CA VAL A 76 3.05 -5.77 15.25
C VAL A 76 3.12 -6.24 13.80
N ASN A 77 4.27 -6.75 13.39
CA ASN A 77 4.52 -7.22 12.03
C ASN A 77 4.76 -8.73 12.08
N ILE A 78 4.15 -9.46 11.14
CA ILE A 78 4.27 -10.90 11.00
C ILE A 78 4.95 -11.19 9.67
N ASN A 79 6.11 -11.84 9.71
CA ASN A 79 6.94 -12.18 8.55
C ASN A 79 6.88 -13.67 8.19
N ASN A 80 6.31 -14.50 9.07
CA ASN A 80 6.19 -15.93 8.84
C ASN A 80 4.87 -16.28 8.11
N PRO A 81 4.91 -17.01 6.98
CA PRO A 81 3.71 -17.34 6.21
C PRO A 81 2.73 -18.25 6.94
N LEU A 82 3.21 -19.12 7.85
CA LEU A 82 2.33 -20.01 8.64
C LEU A 82 1.53 -19.19 9.66
N TYR A 83 2.18 -18.22 10.33
CA TYR A 83 1.49 -17.33 11.26
C TYR A 83 0.51 -16.41 10.53
N LEU A 84 0.86 -15.91 9.34
CA LEU A 84 -0.07 -15.13 8.51
C LEU A 84 -1.28 -15.95 8.11
N LYS A 85 -1.11 -17.22 7.71
CA LYS A 85 -2.22 -18.11 7.39
C LYS A 85 -3.14 -18.28 8.59
N ASP A 86 -2.60 -18.67 9.75
CA ASP A 86 -3.39 -18.87 10.96
C ASP A 86 -4.09 -17.59 11.42
N PHE A 87 -3.42 -16.44 11.26
CA PHE A 87 -3.99 -15.13 11.54
C PHE A 87 -5.16 -14.82 10.60
N PHE A 88 -4.95 -14.86 9.28
CA PHE A 88 -5.99 -14.53 8.31
C PHE A 88 -7.18 -15.50 8.32
N THR A 89 -6.96 -16.79 8.58
CA THR A 89 -8.06 -17.76 8.72
C THR A 89 -8.94 -17.46 9.94
N LYS A 90 -8.34 -17.09 11.09
CA LYS A 90 -9.14 -16.71 12.27
C LYS A 90 -9.85 -15.36 12.08
N LEU A 91 -9.24 -14.45 11.32
CA LEU A 91 -9.82 -13.13 11.04
C LEU A 91 -11.05 -13.16 10.13
N GLU A 92 -11.22 -14.21 9.32
CA GLU A 92 -12.40 -14.34 8.45
C GLU A 92 -13.70 -14.28 9.25
N ASP A 93 -13.67 -14.80 10.49
CA ASP A 93 -14.81 -14.82 11.40
C ASP A 93 -14.98 -13.50 12.18
N GLU A 94 -13.90 -12.74 12.38
CA GLU A 94 -13.87 -11.60 13.31
C GLU A 94 -13.96 -10.21 12.64
N ASP A 95 -13.79 -10.11 11.32
CA ASP A 95 -13.84 -8.86 10.53
C ASP A 95 -13.05 -7.71 11.20
N PRO A 96 -11.72 -7.90 11.37
CA PRO A 96 -10.90 -6.96 12.11
C PRO A 96 -10.91 -5.59 11.42
N PRO A 97 -10.88 -4.50 12.20
CA PRO A 97 -10.92 -3.17 11.62
C PRO A 97 -9.71 -2.95 10.72
N LYS A 98 -9.97 -2.68 9.44
CA LYS A 98 -8.95 -2.20 8.51
C LYS A 98 -8.30 -0.93 9.04
N LEU A 99 -7.01 -0.84 8.74
CA LEU A 99 -6.06 0.20 9.14
C LEU A 99 -6.72 1.55 9.45
N ASN A 100 -6.60 2.03 10.69
CA ASN A 100 -7.02 3.38 11.11
C ASN A 100 -5.80 4.29 11.28
N MET A 101 -5.00 4.45 10.21
CA MET A 101 -3.90 5.42 10.18
C MET A 101 -4.40 6.81 9.77
N SER A 102 -3.75 7.89 10.20
CA SER A 102 -4.06 9.27 9.75
C SER A 102 -3.99 9.45 8.22
N PHE A 103 -3.18 8.66 7.52
CA PHE A 103 -3.13 8.62 6.04
C PHE A 103 -4.47 8.18 5.42
N ARG A 104 -5.29 7.44 6.18
CA ARG A 104 -6.66 7.09 5.80
C ARG A 104 -7.54 8.33 5.66
N GLY A 105 -7.31 9.40 6.44
CA GLY A 105 -8.17 10.60 6.38
C GLY A 105 -8.24 11.20 4.98
N ALA A 106 -7.09 11.55 4.40
CA ALA A 106 -7.03 12.13 3.06
C ALA A 106 -7.54 11.17 1.96
N MET A 107 -7.18 9.88 2.05
CA MET A 107 -7.59 8.88 1.07
C MET A 107 -9.09 8.58 1.16
N GLN A 108 -9.65 8.50 2.37
CA GLN A 108 -11.06 8.25 2.61
C GLN A 108 -11.92 9.46 2.25
N GLU A 109 -11.41 10.69 2.38
CA GLU A 109 -12.08 11.89 1.88
C GLU A 109 -12.24 11.85 0.35
N PHE A 110 -11.20 11.40 -0.36
CA PHE A 110 -11.23 11.33 -1.82
C PHE A 110 -12.03 10.12 -2.36
N PHE A 111 -11.73 8.91 -1.87
CA PHE A 111 -12.32 7.67 -2.35
C PHE A 111 -13.64 7.29 -1.64
N GLY A 112 -14.00 8.02 -0.59
CA GLY A 112 -15.14 7.70 0.25
C GLY A 112 -14.92 6.44 1.10
N ASP A 113 -15.96 6.07 1.84
CA ASP A 113 -15.98 4.85 2.67
C ASP A 113 -16.43 3.62 1.85
N GLY A 114 -15.67 3.29 0.81
CA GLY A 114 -15.89 2.15 -0.10
C GLY A 114 -15.30 0.83 0.40
N LEU A 115 -15.29 -0.22 -0.45
CA LEU A 115 -14.87 -1.59 -0.08
C LEU A 115 -13.49 -1.67 0.61
N ILE A 116 -12.54 -0.80 0.22
CA ILE A 116 -11.18 -0.78 0.79
C ILE A 116 -11.16 -0.17 2.20
N PHE A 117 -12.06 0.77 2.49
CA PHE A 117 -12.06 1.54 3.74
C PHE A 117 -13.13 1.11 4.74
N SER A 118 -14.20 0.45 4.29
CA SER A 118 -15.27 0.00 5.17
C SER A 118 -14.92 -1.30 5.90
N ASN A 119 -15.60 -1.53 7.03
CA ASN A 119 -15.56 -2.76 7.84
C ASN A 119 -17.00 -3.21 8.15
N GLY A 120 -17.17 -4.35 8.81
CA GLY A 120 -18.46 -4.82 9.29
C GLY A 120 -19.44 -5.11 8.16
N ASP A 121 -20.72 -4.91 8.47
CA ASP A 121 -21.81 -5.19 7.54
C ASP A 121 -21.76 -4.33 6.27
N LYS A 122 -21.19 -3.12 6.37
CA LYS A 122 -20.97 -2.25 5.20
C LYS A 122 -19.96 -2.86 4.25
N TRP A 123 -18.85 -3.38 4.77
CA TRP A 123 -17.88 -4.11 3.96
C TRP A 123 -18.47 -5.38 3.37
N ARG A 124 -19.18 -6.19 4.18
CA ARG A 124 -19.85 -7.43 3.71
C ARG A 124 -20.82 -7.14 2.56
N THR A 125 -21.59 -6.05 2.67
CA THR A 125 -22.52 -5.61 1.63
C THR A 125 -21.80 -5.27 0.33
N PHE A 126 -20.77 -4.43 0.37
CA PHE A 126 -19.99 -4.12 -0.83
C PHE A 126 -19.29 -5.35 -1.40
N ARG A 127 -18.75 -6.24 -0.56
CA ARG A 127 -18.07 -7.45 -1.00
C ARG A 127 -19.04 -8.41 -1.70
N ARG A 128 -20.25 -8.56 -1.16
CA ARG A 128 -21.33 -9.38 -1.75
C ARG A 128 -21.77 -8.86 -3.12
N LEU A 129 -21.80 -7.55 -3.31
CA LEU A 129 -22.14 -6.94 -4.61
C LEU A 129 -20.98 -7.01 -5.60
N ALA A 130 -19.78 -6.65 -5.17
CA ALA A 130 -18.61 -6.54 -6.05
C ALA A 130 -18.10 -7.90 -6.54
N SER A 131 -18.07 -8.93 -5.68
CA SER A 131 -17.48 -10.24 -6.04
C SER A 131 -18.11 -10.88 -7.30
N PRO A 132 -19.44 -11.02 -7.41
CA PRO A 132 -20.06 -11.54 -8.63
C PRO A 132 -19.93 -10.58 -9.81
N ALA A 133 -19.98 -9.26 -9.58
CA ALA A 133 -19.81 -8.28 -10.64
C ALA A 133 -18.42 -8.39 -11.28
N PHE A 134 -17.35 -8.51 -10.49
CA PHE A 134 -16.00 -8.73 -11.00
C PHE A 134 -15.89 -10.08 -11.72
N ASN A 135 -16.40 -11.17 -11.14
CA ASN A 135 -16.32 -12.49 -11.78
C ASN A 135 -17.03 -12.53 -13.14
N ASN A 136 -18.17 -11.85 -13.26
CA ASN A 136 -18.93 -11.78 -14.51
C ASN A 136 -18.34 -10.77 -15.51
N ALA A 137 -17.72 -9.70 -15.03
CA ALA A 137 -17.13 -8.67 -15.88
C ALA A 137 -15.84 -9.15 -16.55
N LEU A 138 -15.12 -10.11 -15.97
CA LEU A 138 -13.88 -10.65 -16.53
C LEU A 138 -14.13 -11.22 -17.93
N SER A 139 -13.66 -10.48 -18.94
CA SER A 139 -13.74 -10.86 -20.35
C SER A 139 -12.33 -10.97 -20.92
N PRO A 140 -11.85 -12.21 -21.20
CA PRO A 140 -10.59 -12.42 -21.91
C PRO A 140 -10.54 -11.68 -23.25
N ASP A 141 -11.68 -11.52 -23.92
CA ASP A 141 -11.77 -10.82 -25.21
C ASP A 141 -11.44 -9.32 -25.06
N ILE A 142 -11.98 -8.65 -24.04
CA ILE A 142 -11.69 -7.23 -23.76
C ILE A 142 -10.21 -7.04 -23.41
N VAL A 143 -9.65 -7.94 -22.60
CA VAL A 143 -8.23 -7.91 -22.23
C VAL A 143 -7.36 -8.15 -23.47
N GLY A 144 -7.73 -9.11 -24.31
CA GLY A 144 -7.05 -9.44 -25.55
C GLY A 144 -7.06 -8.29 -26.54
N GLU A 145 -8.23 -7.71 -26.82
CA GLU A 145 -8.37 -6.53 -27.71
C GLU A 145 -7.49 -5.38 -27.25
N THR A 146 -7.55 -5.02 -25.97
CA THR A 146 -6.76 -3.91 -25.41
C THR A 146 -5.25 -4.23 -25.43
N THR A 147 -4.89 -5.50 -25.31
CA THR A 147 -3.50 -5.97 -25.46
C THR A 147 -3.03 -5.89 -26.91
N PHE A 148 -3.90 -6.15 -27.90
CA PHE A 148 -3.58 -5.95 -29.31
C PHE A 148 -3.41 -4.47 -29.65
N GLU A 149 -4.24 -3.58 -29.09
CA GLU A 149 -4.05 -2.11 -29.20
C GLU A 149 -2.66 -1.70 -28.69
N LEU A 150 -2.24 -2.23 -27.53
CA LEU A 150 -0.91 -2.04 -26.98
C LEU A 150 0.21 -2.52 -27.93
N PHE A 151 0.10 -3.74 -28.47
CA PHE A 151 1.11 -4.25 -29.42
C PHE A 151 1.18 -3.41 -30.69
N ASN A 152 0.03 -3.01 -31.23
CA ASN A 152 -0.04 -2.13 -32.39
C ASN A 152 0.67 -0.80 -32.11
N PHE A 153 0.45 -0.19 -30.95
CA PHE A 153 1.20 0.99 -30.56
C PHE A 153 2.71 0.73 -30.55
N MET A 154 3.17 -0.32 -29.87
CA MET A 154 4.61 -0.59 -29.75
C MET A 154 5.26 -0.83 -31.11
N GLN A 155 4.58 -1.55 -32.02
CA GLN A 155 5.07 -1.80 -33.38
C GLN A 155 5.26 -0.53 -34.20
N HIS A 156 4.37 0.46 -34.07
CA HIS A 156 4.52 1.74 -34.75
C HIS A 156 5.58 2.66 -34.12
N ASN A 157 6.10 2.30 -32.94
CA ASN A 157 6.98 3.13 -32.14
C ASN A 157 8.35 2.48 -31.85
N LEU A 158 8.73 1.46 -32.62
CA LEU A 158 9.99 0.71 -32.44
C LEU A 158 11.26 1.55 -32.59
N SER A 159 11.17 2.70 -33.27
CA SER A 159 12.31 3.60 -33.52
C SER A 159 12.65 4.50 -32.34
N ARG A 160 11.82 4.51 -31.27
CA ARG A 160 12.04 5.35 -30.08
C ARG A 160 11.95 4.54 -28.79
N PRO A 161 12.62 4.99 -27.72
CA PRO A 161 12.40 4.43 -26.39
C PRO A 161 10.92 4.56 -25.98
N ILE A 162 10.37 3.50 -25.40
CA ILE A 162 9.01 3.46 -24.87
C ILE A 162 9.10 3.30 -23.36
N ASP A 163 8.38 4.12 -22.60
CA ASP A 163 8.20 3.93 -21.17
C ASP A 163 7.19 2.81 -20.93
N ILE A 164 7.71 1.64 -20.51
CA ILE A 164 6.89 0.46 -20.24
C ILE A 164 5.98 0.65 -19.03
N PHE A 165 6.39 1.42 -18.03
CA PHE A 165 5.57 1.65 -16.84
C PHE A 165 4.35 2.50 -17.18
N GLU A 166 4.55 3.59 -17.91
CA GLU A 166 3.47 4.46 -18.35
C GLU A 166 2.45 3.70 -19.22
N ILE A 167 2.93 2.96 -20.21
CA ILE A 167 2.03 2.28 -21.14
C ILE A 167 1.26 1.14 -20.49
N MET A 168 1.88 0.39 -19.57
CA MET A 168 1.19 -0.65 -18.82
C MET A 168 0.14 -0.07 -17.88
N GLN A 169 0.43 1.08 -17.25
CA GLN A 169 -0.56 1.79 -16.43
C GLN A 169 -1.75 2.25 -17.27
N ARG A 170 -1.51 2.91 -18.41
CA ARG A 170 -2.57 3.34 -19.33
C ARG A 170 -3.40 2.17 -19.85
N THR A 171 -2.75 1.09 -20.27
CA THR A 171 -3.41 -0.16 -20.72
C THR A 171 -4.28 -0.75 -19.61
N THR A 172 -3.79 -0.78 -18.37
CA THR A 172 -4.54 -1.29 -17.20
C THR A 172 -5.78 -0.45 -16.92
N VAL A 173 -5.67 0.89 -17.02
CA VAL A 173 -6.81 1.81 -16.88
C VAL A 173 -7.83 1.60 -17.99
N GLU A 174 -7.39 1.40 -19.24
CA GLU A 174 -8.29 1.13 -20.36
C GLU A 174 -9.05 -0.19 -20.18
N VAL A 175 -8.34 -1.27 -19.80
CA VAL A 175 -8.96 -2.57 -19.48
C VAL A 175 -9.97 -2.40 -18.34
N LEU A 176 -9.60 -1.71 -17.25
CA LEU A 176 -10.50 -1.46 -16.14
C LEU A 176 -11.73 -0.65 -16.57
N GLY A 177 -11.54 0.36 -17.43
CA GLY A 177 -12.62 1.15 -18.02
C GLY A 177 -13.65 0.29 -18.75
N LYS A 178 -13.15 -0.54 -19.67
CA LYS A 178 -13.98 -1.44 -20.48
C LYS A 178 -14.68 -2.47 -19.61
N LEU A 179 -13.98 -3.11 -18.66
CA LEU A 179 -14.53 -4.17 -17.82
C LEU A 179 -15.50 -3.65 -16.74
N ALA A 180 -15.09 -2.64 -15.96
CA ALA A 180 -15.83 -2.20 -14.78
C ALA A 180 -16.90 -1.16 -15.11
N PHE A 181 -16.67 -0.32 -16.12
CA PHE A 181 -17.54 0.83 -16.42
C PHE A 181 -18.18 0.75 -17.81
N GLY A 182 -17.82 -0.26 -18.63
CA GLY A 182 -18.26 -0.32 -20.02
C GLY A 182 -17.81 0.89 -20.85
N TYR A 183 -16.71 1.54 -20.44
CA TYR A 183 -16.27 2.83 -20.98
C TYR A 183 -14.86 2.75 -21.53
N ARG A 184 -14.65 3.30 -22.73
CA ARG A 184 -13.32 3.44 -23.34
C ARG A 184 -12.76 4.82 -22.99
N PHE A 185 -11.68 4.85 -22.22
CA PHE A 185 -11.03 6.11 -21.83
C PHE A 185 -10.16 6.68 -22.95
N GLY A 186 -9.76 5.85 -23.90
CA GLY A 186 -8.79 6.23 -24.94
C GLY A 186 -7.35 6.28 -24.43
N ALA A 187 -7.11 5.74 -23.23
CA ALA A 187 -5.78 5.74 -22.61
C ALA A 187 -4.76 4.95 -23.44
N SER A 188 -5.23 3.97 -24.23
CA SER A 188 -4.46 3.19 -25.20
C SER A 188 -4.42 3.76 -26.63
N THR A 189 -5.17 4.82 -26.94
CA THR A 189 -5.30 5.37 -28.31
C THR A 189 -4.70 6.77 -28.48
N ASP A 190 -4.59 7.54 -27.39
CA ASP A 190 -3.91 8.86 -27.35
C ASP A 190 -2.40 8.78 -27.60
N PHE A 191 -1.92 7.60 -27.94
CA PHE A 191 -0.58 7.31 -28.38
C PHE A 191 -0.27 7.68 -29.84
N LEU A 192 -1.32 7.96 -30.64
CA LEU A 192 -1.24 8.22 -32.08
C LEU A 192 -1.34 9.71 -32.46
N THR A 193 -1.47 10.59 -31.47
CA THR A 193 -1.34 12.06 -31.61
C THR A 193 -0.03 12.51 -31.00
#